data_AF-A0A969BU36-F1
#
_entry.id   AF-A0A969BU36-F1
#
_cell.length_a   1.000
_cell.length_b   1.000
_cell.length_c   1.000
_cell.angle_alpha   90.00
_cell.angle_beta   90.00
_cell.angle_gamma   90.00
#
_symmetry.space_group_name_H-M   'P 1'
#
loop_
_entity.id
_entity.type
_entity.pdbx_description
1 polymer ?
#
loop_
_entity_poly.entity_id
_entity_poly.type
_entity_poly.pdbx_seq_one_letter_code
_entity_poly.pdbx_strand_id
1 'polypeptide(L)'
;MRFHIYCTVIDNYGDIGVCWRLSRQLVAEYGCDAHLWVNDAGWAAARQLIRELPQAPAPTLAESVTVSAWSLACVDENCAGDVLIEGFGCTLPEATLAQLRARAHKPVWIDLEYFSAEDWVPRFHLQSGFDWEVGAKRWFFFPGVHEHSGGILRERDLIAAHMG
;
A
#
# COMPACT_ATOMS: atom_id res chain seq x y z
N MET A 1 4.17 -5.37 -13.68
CA MET A 1 3.44 -4.22 -13.12
C MET A 1 4.01 -3.95 -11.74
N ARG A 2 4.42 -2.71 -11.49
CA ARG A 2 5.06 -2.29 -10.24
C ARG A 2 4.08 -1.52 -9.35
N PHE A 3 3.93 -1.99 -8.12
CA PHE A 3 3.12 -1.39 -7.07
C PHE A 3 4.03 -0.72 -6.04
N HIS A 4 3.76 0.54 -5.73
CA HIS A 4 4.27 1.17 -4.52
C HIS A 4 3.13 1.36 -3.53
N ILE A 5 3.31 0.84 -2.32
CA ILE A 5 2.30 0.84 -1.26
C ILE A 5 2.88 1.66 -0.12
N TYR A 6 2.25 2.79 0.20
CA TYR A 6 2.66 3.67 1.28
C TYR A 6 1.82 3.41 2.52
N CYS A 7 2.49 3.31 3.66
CA CYS A 7 1.85 3.06 4.94
C CYS A 7 2.43 4.01 5.99
N THR A 8 1.56 4.81 6.61
CA THR A 8 1.87 5.44 7.90
C THR A 8 1.51 4.46 9.00
N VAL A 9 2.48 4.08 9.83
CA VAL A 9 2.22 3.41 11.09
C VAL A 9 2.07 4.49 12.16
N ILE A 10 0.85 4.64 12.66
CA ILE A 10 0.51 5.60 13.73
C ILE A 10 0.56 4.86 15.07
N ASP A 11 -0.37 3.91 15.29
CA ASP A 11 -0.46 3.12 16.51
C ASP A 11 -0.72 1.64 16.20
N ASN A 12 0.04 0.74 16.85
CA ASN A 12 -0.01 -0.72 16.70
C ASN A 12 0.50 -1.27 15.35
N TYR A 13 -0.13 -2.35 14.88
CA TYR A 13 0.32 -3.19 13.77
C TYR A 13 -0.74 -3.35 12.67
N GLY A 14 -1.91 -2.70 12.80
CA GLY A 14 -3.05 -2.90 11.90
C GLY A 14 -2.71 -2.51 10.47
N ASP A 15 -2.45 -1.22 10.26
CA ASP A 15 -2.21 -0.64 8.94
C ASP A 15 -1.02 -1.31 8.23
N ILE A 16 0.11 -1.42 8.94
CA ILE A 16 1.30 -2.09 8.41
C ILE A 16 1.07 -3.56 8.14
N GLY A 17 0.28 -4.25 8.97
CA GLY A 17 -0.08 -5.65 8.76
C GLY A 17 -0.92 -5.86 7.51
N VAL A 18 -1.87 -4.97 7.23
CA VAL A 18 -2.69 -5.01 6.02
C VAL A 18 -1.84 -4.70 4.78
N CYS A 19 -1.07 -3.61 4.80
CA CYS A 19 -0.19 -3.23 3.70
C CYS A 19 0.86 -4.32 3.40
N TRP A 20 1.43 -4.94 4.45
CA TRP A 20 2.36 -6.06 4.31
C TRP A 20 1.69 -7.30 3.70
N ARG A 21 0.52 -7.69 4.19
CA ARG A 21 -0.24 -8.82 3.65
C ARG A 21 -0.60 -8.62 2.18
N LEU A 22 -1.10 -7.43 1.83
CA LEU A 22 -1.39 -7.06 0.44
C LEU A 22 -0.14 -7.16 -0.44
N SER A 23 0.99 -6.60 0.01
CA SER A 23 2.25 -6.62 -0.74
C SER A 23 2.72 -8.04 -1.04
N ARG A 24 2.69 -8.93 -0.04
CA ARG A 24 3.05 -10.34 -0.20
C ARG A 24 2.12 -11.05 -1.19
N GLN A 25 0.81 -10.82 -1.10
CA GLN A 25 -0.16 -11.45 -1.99
C GLN A 25 0.03 -11.01 -3.45
N LEU A 26 0.30 -9.71 -3.68
CA LEU A 26 0.60 -9.17 -5.01
C LEU A 26 1.79 -9.86 -5.67
N VAL A 27 2.86 -10.09 -4.91
CA VAL A 27 4.05 -10.78 -5.42
C VAL A 27 3.76 -12.27 -5.63
N ALA A 28 3.29 -12.96 -4.59
CA ALA A 28 3.17 -14.41 -4.57
C ALA A 28 2.07 -14.96 -5.51
N GLU A 29 0.93 -14.28 -5.61
CA GLU A 29 -0.24 -14.79 -6.33
C GLU A 29 -0.47 -14.15 -7.70
N TYR A 30 0.06 -12.93 -7.90
CA TYR A 30 -0.18 -12.13 -9.10
C TYR A 30 1.10 -11.76 -9.86
N GLY A 31 2.28 -12.19 -9.40
CA GLY A 31 3.56 -11.96 -10.08
C GLY A 31 3.91 -10.47 -10.27
N CYS A 32 3.38 -9.60 -9.40
CA CYS A 32 3.66 -8.18 -9.43
C CYS A 32 4.99 -7.88 -8.73
N ASP A 33 5.58 -6.73 -9.07
CA ASP A 33 6.72 -6.16 -8.34
C ASP A 33 6.14 -5.23 -7.26
N ALA A 34 6.32 -5.54 -5.98
CA ALA A 34 5.75 -4.77 -4.88
C ALA A 34 6.83 -4.11 -4.02
N HIS A 35 6.64 -2.82 -3.78
CA HIS A 35 7.48 -2.02 -2.90
C HIS A 35 6.62 -1.40 -1.79
N LEU A 36 6.86 -1.83 -0.55
CA LEU A 36 6.23 -1.28 0.65
C LEU A 36 7.08 -0.16 1.25
N TRP A 37 6.51 1.04 1.33
CA TRP A 37 7.09 2.23 1.95
C TRP A 37 6.49 2.45 3.33
N VAL A 38 7.34 2.45 4.36
CA VAL A 38 6.93 2.65 5.77
C VAL A 38 7.42 4.01 6.26
N ASN A 39 6.57 4.78 6.94
CA ASN A 39 7.00 6.01 7.59
C ASN A 39 8.14 5.75 8.59
N ASP A 40 9.05 6.70 8.75
CA ASP A 40 10.27 6.48 9.55
C ASP A 40 9.96 6.15 11.01
N ALA A 41 8.95 6.78 11.59
CA ALA A 41 8.47 6.50 12.95
C ALA A 41 7.90 5.07 13.09
N GLY A 42 7.37 4.51 12.00
CA GLY A 42 6.79 3.17 11.94
C GLY A 42 7.79 2.04 11.73
N TRP A 43 9.06 2.34 11.44
CA TRP A 43 10.05 1.33 11.09
C TRP A 43 10.22 0.25 12.17
N ALA A 44 10.27 0.66 13.44
CA ALA A 44 10.40 -0.28 14.55
C ALA A 44 9.21 -1.23 14.70
N ALA A 45 7.99 -0.77 14.38
CA ALA A 45 6.78 -1.58 14.39
C ALA A 45 6.75 -2.54 13.19
N ALA A 46 7.13 -2.08 12.00
CA ALA A 46 7.24 -2.93 10.81
C ALA A 46 8.21 -4.10 11.04
N ARG A 47 9.33 -3.87 11.73
CA ARG A 47 10.30 -4.92 12.10
C ARG A 47 9.72 -6.04 12.99
N GLN A 48 8.65 -5.77 13.75
CA GLN A 48 8.00 -6.81 14.55
C GLN A 48 7.23 -7.80 13.68
N LEU A 49 6.75 -7.35 12.51
CA LEU A 49 6.03 -8.18 11.55
C LEU A 49 6.95 -8.76 10.46
N ILE A 50 7.97 -7.98 10.06
CA ILE A 50 8.89 -8.29 8.96
C ILE A 50 10.29 -8.45 9.55
N ARG A 51 10.65 -9.68 9.90
CA ARG A 51 11.83 -9.99 10.73
C ARG A 51 13.15 -9.73 10.02
N GLU A 52 13.13 -9.73 8.70
CA GLU A 52 14.26 -9.46 7.82
C GLU A 52 14.71 -8.01 7.87
N LEU A 53 13.86 -7.09 8.35
CA LEU A 53 14.16 -5.67 8.38
C LEU A 53 15.28 -5.33 9.39
N PRO A 54 16.35 -4.66 8.95
CA PRO A 54 17.45 -4.25 9.81
C PRO A 54 17.02 -3.19 10.83
N GLN A 55 17.81 -3.05 11.90
CA GLN A 55 17.55 -2.04 12.94
C GLN A 55 17.59 -0.61 12.39
N ALA A 56 18.61 -0.29 11.60
CA ALA A 56 18.67 0.96 10.87
C ALA A 56 17.86 0.83 9.57
N PRO A 57 17.04 1.83 9.20
CA PRO A 57 16.32 1.82 7.93
C PRO A 57 17.24 1.63 6.72
N ALA A 58 16.95 0.60 5.93
CA ALA A 58 17.63 0.32 4.66
C ALA A 58 16.66 -0.44 3.74
N PRO A 59 16.77 -0.28 2.41
CA PRO A 59 15.98 -1.07 1.47
C PRO A 59 16.28 -2.54 1.68
N THR A 60 15.24 -3.34 1.92
CA THR A 60 15.35 -4.75 2.28
C THR A 60 14.39 -5.57 1.44
N LEU A 61 14.87 -6.65 0.83
CA LEU A 61 14.02 -7.62 0.16
C LEU A 61 13.57 -8.67 1.19
N ALA A 62 12.28 -8.68 1.52
CA ALA A 62 11.66 -9.62 2.46
C ALA A 62 10.51 -10.33 1.76
N GLU A 63 10.48 -11.66 1.77
CA GLU A 63 9.45 -12.46 1.07
C GLU A 63 9.17 -11.98 -0.37
N SER A 64 10.23 -11.62 -1.12
CA SER A 64 10.16 -11.07 -2.48
C SER A 64 9.46 -9.71 -2.62
N VAL A 65 9.15 -9.03 -1.53
CA VAL A 65 8.68 -7.63 -1.46
C VAL A 65 9.85 -6.73 -1.10
N THR A 66 10.02 -5.63 -1.83
CA THR A 66 10.99 -4.59 -1.43
C THR A 66 10.37 -3.73 -0.35
N VAL A 67 11.08 -3.50 0.76
CA VAL A 67 10.59 -2.68 1.88
C VAL A 67 11.61 -1.59 2.19
N SER A 68 11.14 -0.34 2.22
CA SER A 68 11.99 0.84 2.50
C SER A 68 11.30 1.81 3.45
N ALA A 69 12.09 2.56 4.21
CA ALA A 69 11.58 3.72 4.94
C ALA A 69 11.35 4.93 4.03
N TRP A 70 10.43 5.80 4.40
CA TRP A 70 10.08 7.01 3.63
C TRP A 70 11.25 7.97 3.43
N SER A 71 12.17 8.10 4.40
CA SER A 71 13.38 8.90 4.23
C SER A 71 14.25 8.48 3.04
N LEU A 72 14.07 7.27 2.52
CA LEU A 72 14.77 6.77 1.34
C LEU A 72 14.02 7.04 0.02
N ALA A 73 12.76 7.50 0.09
CA ALA A 73 11.96 7.80 -1.09
C ALA A 73 12.52 8.98 -1.90
N CYS A 74 13.31 9.86 -1.28
CA CYS A 74 14.02 10.93 -2.00
C CYS A 74 15.21 10.44 -2.84
N VAL A 75 15.67 9.20 -2.61
CA VAL A 75 16.83 8.61 -3.31
C VAL A 75 16.40 7.72 -4.48
N ASP A 76 15.17 7.20 -4.47
CA ASP A 76 14.66 6.33 -5.53
C ASP A 76 14.03 7.14 -6.68
N GLU A 77 14.54 6.97 -7.90
CA GLU A 77 14.06 7.65 -9.11
C GLU A 77 12.64 7.26 -9.53
N ASN A 78 12.08 6.17 -8.99
CA ASN A 78 10.74 5.70 -9.34
C ASN A 78 9.95 5.23 -8.12
N CYS A 79 9.59 6.16 -7.22
CA CYS A 79 8.84 5.82 -6.01
C CYS A 79 7.31 5.69 -6.21
N ALA A 80 6.82 5.84 -7.45
CA ALA A 80 5.38 5.79 -7.78
C ALA A 80 4.95 4.58 -8.65
N GLY A 81 5.87 3.94 -9.38
CA GLY A 81 5.61 2.74 -10.19
C GLY A 81 4.49 2.90 -11.23
N ASP A 82 3.78 1.80 -11.49
CA ASP A 82 2.58 1.73 -12.35
C ASP A 82 1.31 1.97 -11.54
N VAL A 83 1.30 1.50 -10.28
CA VAL A 83 0.20 1.64 -9.32
C VAL A 83 0.77 2.18 -8.01
N LEU A 84 0.15 3.24 -7.50
CA LEU A 84 0.47 3.86 -6.23
C LEU A 84 -0.72 3.66 -5.29
N ILE A 85 -0.48 3.02 -4.14
CA ILE A 85 -1.49 2.80 -3.11
C ILE A 85 -1.11 3.62 -1.88
N GLU A 86 -1.97 4.56 -1.51
CA GLU A 86 -1.95 5.21 -0.20
C GLU A 86 -2.74 4.37 0.79
N GLY A 87 -2.06 3.81 1.79
CA GLY A 87 -2.70 3.07 2.86
C GLY A 87 -3.28 4.02 3.91
N PHE A 88 -4.60 4.00 4.05
CA PHE A 88 -5.34 4.59 5.17
C PHE A 88 -5.16 6.10 5.30
N GLY A 89 -5.26 6.82 4.18
CA GLY A 89 -5.14 8.29 4.16
C GLY A 89 -3.75 8.80 4.56
N CYS A 90 -2.69 8.00 4.37
CA CYS A 90 -1.34 8.43 4.67
C CYS A 90 -0.93 9.65 3.82
N THR A 91 -0.29 10.65 4.43
CA THR A 91 0.33 11.74 3.67
C THR A 91 1.60 11.24 3.00
N LEU A 92 1.60 11.17 1.67
CA LEU A 92 2.80 10.80 0.90
C LEU A 92 3.98 11.75 1.18
N PRO A 93 5.22 11.25 1.16
CA PRO A 93 6.41 12.11 1.21
C PRO A 93 6.40 13.13 0.07
N GLU A 94 6.84 14.37 0.34
CA GLU A 94 6.89 15.43 -0.67
C GLU A 94 7.76 15.04 -1.88
N ALA A 95 8.82 14.28 -1.68
CA ALA A 95 9.63 13.75 -2.78
C ALA A 95 8.79 12.90 -3.75
N THR A 96 7.86 12.09 -3.22
CA THR A 96 6.92 11.29 -4.01
C THR A 96 5.90 12.17 -4.73
N LEU A 97 5.31 13.15 -4.02
CA LEU A 97 4.38 14.11 -4.64
C LEU A 97 5.04 14.92 -5.76
N ALA A 98 6.28 15.37 -5.56
CA ALA A 98 7.06 16.07 -6.58
C ALA A 98 7.32 15.19 -7.81
N GLN A 99 7.67 13.90 -7.62
CA GLN A 99 7.81 12.96 -8.73
C GLN A 99 6.47 12.75 -9.46
N LEU A 100 5.37 12.59 -8.72
CA LEU A 100 4.05 12.44 -9.32
C LEU A 100 3.68 13.66 -10.17
N ARG A 101 3.91 14.88 -9.67
CA ARG A 101 3.69 16.13 -10.41
C ARG A 101 4.50 16.17 -11.71
N ALA A 102 5.77 15.82 -11.65
CA ALA A 102 6.69 15.88 -12.79
C ALA A 102 6.42 14.81 -13.87
N ARG A 103 5.79 13.68 -13.52
CA ARG A 103 5.52 12.61 -14.49
C ARG A 103 4.43 12.98 -15.48
N ALA A 104 4.72 12.73 -16.76
CA ALA A 104 3.73 12.83 -17.85
C ALA A 104 2.65 11.75 -17.74
N HIS A 105 3.06 10.51 -17.42
CA HIS A 105 2.15 9.39 -17.19
C HIS A 105 1.96 9.17 -15.70
N LYS A 106 0.76 9.48 -15.19
CA LYS A 106 0.39 9.26 -13.80
C LYS A 106 0.15 7.77 -13.55
N PRO A 107 0.53 7.23 -12.37
CA PRO A 107 0.16 5.88 -11.99
C PRO A 107 -1.35 5.76 -11.78
N VAL A 108 -1.84 4.53 -11.67
CA VAL A 108 -3.15 4.31 -11.03
C VAL A 108 -2.98 4.64 -9.55
N TRP A 109 -3.57 5.74 -9.10
CA TRP A 109 -3.47 6.19 -7.72
C TRP A 109 -4.71 5.76 -6.93
N ILE A 110 -4.50 4.90 -5.94
CA ILE A 110 -5.52 4.29 -5.12
C ILE A 110 -5.37 4.78 -3.69
N ASP A 111 -6.49 5.16 -3.09
CA ASP A 111 -6.65 5.37 -1.66
C ASP A 111 -7.24 4.09 -1.05
N LEU A 112 -6.43 3.32 -0.32
CA LEU A 112 -6.88 2.13 0.36
C LEU A 112 -7.47 2.51 1.71
N GLU A 113 -8.79 2.36 1.82
CA GLU A 113 -9.55 2.75 3.00
C GLU A 113 -9.64 1.60 4.01
N TYR A 114 -10.06 1.94 5.23
CA TYR A 114 -10.37 0.94 6.24
C TYR A 114 -11.53 0.03 5.80
N PHE A 115 -11.47 -1.22 6.27
CA PHE A 115 -12.59 -2.15 6.11
C PHE A 115 -13.84 -1.59 6.79
N SER A 116 -14.97 -1.64 6.10
CA SER A 116 -16.28 -1.39 6.71
C SER A 116 -17.34 -2.35 6.19
N ALA A 117 -18.25 -2.74 7.09
CA ALA A 117 -19.45 -3.51 6.77
C ALA A 117 -20.68 -2.62 6.58
N GLU A 118 -20.53 -1.30 6.65
CA GLU A 118 -21.63 -0.36 6.53
C GLU A 118 -22.20 -0.32 5.10
N ASP A 119 -23.52 -0.15 4.98
CA ASP A 119 -24.24 -0.22 3.71
C ASP A 119 -23.89 0.91 2.72
N TRP A 120 -23.22 1.96 3.18
CA TRP A 120 -22.77 3.05 2.32
C TRP A 120 -21.52 2.68 1.50
N VAL A 121 -20.73 1.68 1.92
CA VAL A 121 -19.45 1.30 1.28
C VAL A 121 -19.57 1.09 -0.24
N PRO A 122 -20.54 0.28 -0.75
CA PRO A 122 -20.77 0.13 -2.18
C PRO A 122 -20.92 1.42 -2.98
N ARG A 123 -21.46 2.47 -2.37
CA ARG A 123 -21.70 3.75 -3.05
C ARG A 123 -20.42 4.53 -3.27
N PHE A 124 -19.42 4.34 -2.42
CA PHE A 124 -18.15 5.10 -2.43
C PHE A 124 -16.97 4.28 -2.96
N HIS A 125 -17.06 2.96 -2.93
CA HIS A 125 -16.07 2.09 -3.57
C HIS A 125 -15.93 2.42 -5.07
N LEU A 126 -14.69 2.60 -5.53
CA LEU A 126 -14.31 3.01 -6.88
C LEU A 126 -14.85 4.39 -7.31
N GLN A 127 -15.33 5.22 -6.39
CA GLN A 127 -15.43 6.64 -6.66
C GLN A 127 -14.03 7.24 -6.80
N SER A 128 -13.96 8.42 -7.42
CA SER A 128 -12.70 9.06 -7.70
C SER A 128 -12.78 10.57 -7.58
N GLY A 129 -11.74 11.17 -7.02
CA GLY A 129 -11.46 12.60 -7.09
C GLY A 129 -10.34 12.89 -8.09
N PHE A 130 -10.23 14.15 -8.50
CA PHE A 130 -9.02 14.64 -9.17
C PHE A 130 -8.22 15.44 -8.15
N ASP A 131 -6.93 15.17 -8.04
CA ASP A 131 -6.00 15.98 -7.28
C ASP A 131 -5.39 17.02 -8.23
N TRP A 132 -5.76 18.29 -8.05
CA TRP A 132 -5.30 19.39 -8.90
C TRP A 132 -3.87 19.82 -8.60
N GLU A 133 -3.35 19.56 -7.40
CA GLU A 133 -1.97 19.90 -7.05
C GLU A 133 -0.99 18.91 -7.67
N VAL A 134 -1.38 17.64 -7.76
CA VAL A 134 -0.59 16.56 -8.37
C VAL A 134 -0.90 16.39 -9.86
N GLY A 135 -2.10 16.78 -10.28
CA GLY A 135 -2.60 16.60 -11.64
C GLY A 135 -2.93 15.14 -11.95
N ALA A 136 -3.47 14.40 -10.98
CA ALA A 136 -3.72 12.97 -11.08
C ALA A 136 -5.09 12.58 -10.52
N LYS A 137 -5.66 11.50 -11.05
CA LYS A 137 -6.93 10.94 -10.58
C LYS A 137 -6.67 9.95 -9.44
N ARG A 138 -7.34 10.14 -8.30
CA ARG A 138 -7.27 9.27 -7.11
C ARG A 138 -8.57 8.48 -6.97
N TRP A 139 -8.47 7.18 -6.77
CA TRP A 139 -9.60 6.25 -6.67
C TRP A 139 -9.73 5.73 -5.25
N PHE A 140 -10.92 5.81 -4.66
CA PHE A 140 -11.18 5.28 -3.33
C PHE A 140 -11.47 3.78 -3.40
N PHE A 141 -10.72 2.98 -2.65
CA PHE A 141 -10.88 1.54 -2.57
C PHE A 141 -11.25 1.14 -1.14
N PHE A 142 -12.55 0.93 -0.92
CA PHE A 142 -13.09 0.46 0.37
C PHE A 142 -13.20 -1.07 0.42
N PRO A 143 -12.42 -1.77 1.26
CA PRO A 143 -12.66 -3.18 1.58
C PRO A 143 -13.98 -3.36 2.33
N GLY A 144 -14.64 -4.50 2.14
CA GLY A 144 -15.95 -4.75 2.75
C GLY A 144 -16.49 -6.16 2.48
N VAL A 145 -17.66 -6.44 3.05
CA VAL A 145 -18.39 -7.72 2.88
C VAL A 145 -19.45 -7.66 1.78
N HIS A 146 -19.75 -6.47 1.27
CA HIS A 146 -20.77 -6.26 0.24
C HIS A 146 -20.22 -6.63 -1.15
N GLU A 147 -21.09 -7.11 -2.05
CA GLU A 147 -20.72 -7.53 -3.41
C GLU A 147 -20.01 -6.43 -4.21
N HIS A 148 -20.38 -5.17 -3.99
CA HIS A 148 -19.80 -4.00 -4.68
C HIS A 148 -18.77 -3.24 -3.83
N SER A 149 -18.15 -3.92 -2.87
CA SER A 149 -16.98 -3.43 -2.14
C SER A 149 -15.69 -4.05 -2.68
N GLY A 150 -14.55 -3.64 -2.14
CA GLY A 150 -13.23 -4.15 -2.49
C GLY A 150 -12.93 -5.55 -1.95
N GLY A 151 -13.90 -6.19 -1.28
CA GLY A 151 -13.76 -7.51 -0.69
C GLY A 151 -12.83 -7.51 0.53
N ILE A 152 -12.25 -8.68 0.81
CA ILE A 152 -11.38 -8.94 1.96
C ILE A 152 -10.12 -9.62 1.47
N LEU A 153 -8.96 -9.21 2.00
CA LEU A 153 -7.70 -9.92 1.77
C LEU A 153 -7.79 -11.36 2.26
N ARG A 154 -7.60 -12.29 1.34
CA ARG A 154 -7.60 -13.73 1.60
C ARG A 154 -6.68 -14.41 0.61
N GLU A 155 -5.63 -15.04 1.11
CA GLU A 155 -4.73 -15.83 0.28
C GLU A 155 -5.47 -17.01 -0.36
N ARG A 156 -5.09 -17.38 -1.58
CA ARG A 156 -5.79 -18.39 -2.40
C ARG A 156 -5.97 -19.71 -1.67
N ASP A 157 -4.92 -20.14 -0.97
CA ASP A 157 -4.86 -21.44 -0.30
C ASP A 157 -5.19 -21.35 1.20
N LEU A 158 -5.59 -20.17 1.71
CA LEU A 158 -5.77 -19.93 3.14
C LEU A 158 -6.73 -20.95 3.79
N ILE A 159 -7.89 -21.16 3.18
CA ILE A 159 -8.92 -22.06 3.74
C ILE A 159 -8.45 -23.51 3.70
N ALA A 160 -7.89 -23.95 2.58
CA ALA A 160 -7.37 -25.31 2.44
C ALA A 160 -6.26 -25.61 3.46
N ALA A 161 -5.40 -24.63 3.75
CA ALA A 161 -4.32 -24.75 4.73
C ALA A 161 -4.79 -24.85 6.20
N HIS A 162 -6.03 -24.44 6.51
CA HIS A 162 -6.57 -24.42 7.89
C HIS A 162 -7.74 -25.39 8.10
N MET A 163 -8.08 -26.20 7.10
CA MET A 163 -9.10 -27.26 7.19
C MET A 163 -8.49 -28.63 7.56
N GLY A 164 -7.28 -28.65 8.13
CA GLY A 164 -6.56 -29.85 8.57
C GLY A 164 -6.54 -30.02 10.09
#